data_AF-A0A820W9G1-F1
#
_entry.id   AF-A0A820W9G1-F1
#
_cell.length_a   1.000
_cell.length_b   1.000
_cell.length_c   1.000
_cell.angle_alpha   90.00
_cell.angle_beta   90.00
_cell.angle_gamma   90.00
#
_symmetry.space_group_name_H-M   'P 1'
#
loop_
_entity.id
_entity.type
_entity.pdbx_description
1 polymer ?
#
loop_
_entity_poly.entity_id
_entity_poly.type
_entity_poly.pdbx_seq_one_letter_code
_entity_poly.pdbx_strand_id
1 'polypeptide(L)'
;YIDDIFMTWNRSEEELRKLLDDVNTWHPNIKLDYKIGYSLPFLDVQLTNNNGILSTCVYHKPSAEPYVTPFTSDHPRHVFSNIIKNFIERATRYSSTFEAFNYERRSIKLMLLYNEYPSTFIENEFHKYFSQYISKSPFLPLIDDEQKYFLMRKQILGQPTPRQTQVALSAALADIDNDPPDDDERQQPNPDPKKSEEKNSNINEKFFTHYTYEKRFKTCKRDMHEVYHDTFKDTPAIYTRLIVGNRIRRQAHNELIRKRPNQALLQNKKIPKSEPNSCTTNDLSHSFT
;
A
#
# COMPACT_ATOMS: atom_id res chain seq x y z
N TYR A 1 33.52 -12.77 5.06
CA TYR A 1 34.05 -11.44 5.40
C TYR A 1 32.90 -10.47 5.22
N ILE A 2 32.61 -9.64 6.23
CA ILE A 2 31.54 -8.62 6.20
C ILE A 2 32.27 -7.28 6.28
N ASP A 3 32.12 -6.46 5.25
CA ASP A 3 32.94 -5.27 5.06
C ASP A 3 32.26 -4.03 5.64
N ASP A 4 30.91 -4.02 5.64
CA ASP A 4 30.10 -2.88 6.07
C ASP A 4 29.21 -3.26 7.27
N ILE A 5 29.28 -2.46 8.34
CA ILE A 5 28.50 -2.68 9.56
C ILE A 5 27.61 -1.45 9.82
N PHE A 6 26.34 -1.71 10.10
CA PHE A 6 25.41 -0.73 10.64
C PHE A 6 25.04 -1.11 12.08
N MET A 7 25.07 -0.14 13.00
CA MET A 7 24.65 -0.33 14.38
C MET A 7 23.91 0.89 14.91
N THR A 8 23.03 0.65 15.89
CA THR A 8 22.41 1.68 16.72
C THR A 8 23.06 1.73 18.10
N TRP A 9 22.99 2.89 18.75
CA TRP A 9 23.59 3.11 20.06
C TRP A 9 22.64 3.90 20.96
N ASN A 10 22.46 3.42 22.20
CA ASN A 10 21.50 3.97 23.16
C ASN A 10 22.17 4.75 24.32
N ARG A 11 23.49 4.93 24.29
CA ARG A 11 24.21 5.74 25.27
C ARG A 11 24.76 7.00 24.62
N SER A 12 25.61 7.74 25.34
CA SER A 12 26.17 8.99 24.84
C SER A 12 27.10 8.74 23.64
N GLU A 13 27.23 9.75 22.77
CA GLU A 13 28.11 9.69 21.61
C GLU A 13 29.58 9.60 22.04
N GLU A 14 29.96 10.20 23.17
CA GLU A 14 31.32 10.17 23.70
C GLU A 14 31.74 8.74 24.08
N GLU A 15 30.84 7.99 24.73
CA GLU A 15 31.08 6.57 25.04
C GLU A 15 31.25 5.73 23.76
N LEU A 16 30.45 6.02 22.72
CA LEU A 16 30.55 5.32 21.44
C LEU A 16 31.88 5.61 20.75
N ARG A 17 32.31 6.88 20.72
CA ARG A 17 33.59 7.27 20.11
C ARG A 17 34.75 6.59 20.82
N LYS A 18 34.75 6.61 22.16
CA LYS A 18 35.78 5.93 22.96
C LYS A 18 35.85 4.43 22.64
N LEU A 19 34.70 3.76 22.54
CA LEU A 19 34.64 2.35 22.17
C LEU A 19 35.24 2.10 20.78
N LEU A 20 34.87 2.90 19.78
CA LEU A 20 35.35 2.73 18.40
C LEU A 20 36.86 3.04 18.27
N ASP A 21 37.36 4.03 19.01
CA ASP A 21 38.78 4.33 19.11
C ASP A 21 39.55 3.18 19.77
N ASP A 22 39.01 2.62 20.86
CA ASP A 22 39.61 1.45 21.54
C ASP A 22 39.65 0.24 20.60
N VAL A 23 38.56 -0.05 19.86
CA VAL A 23 38.52 -1.16 18.89
C VAL A 23 39.56 -0.97 17.78
N ASN A 24 39.79 0.27 17.34
CA ASN A 24 40.84 0.59 16.37
C ASN A 24 42.27 0.30 16.86
N THR A 25 42.48 0.02 18.14
CA THR A 25 43.77 -0.41 18.69
C THR A 25 43.95 -1.92 18.74
N TRP A 26 42.88 -2.71 18.61
CA TRP A 26 42.92 -4.16 18.84
C TRP A 26 43.79 -4.93 17.85
N HIS A 27 43.94 -4.40 16.62
CA HIS A 27 44.76 -5.04 15.61
C HIS A 27 45.59 -4.01 14.84
N PRO A 28 46.91 -4.24 14.64
CA PRO A 28 47.79 -3.26 14.01
C PRO A 28 47.43 -2.97 12.55
N ASN A 29 46.86 -3.96 11.84
CA ASN A 29 46.60 -3.87 10.40
C ASN A 29 45.11 -3.70 10.03
N ILE A 30 44.20 -3.66 11.01
CA ILE A 30 42.76 -3.51 10.74
C ILE A 30 42.30 -2.22 11.41
N LYS A 31 41.80 -1.29 10.60
CA LYS A 31 41.21 -0.02 11.05
C LYS A 31 39.77 0.05 10.59
N LEU A 32 38.89 0.38 11.51
CA LEU A 32 37.50 0.74 11.29
C LEU A 32 37.44 2.21 10.88
N ASP A 33 36.99 2.45 9.65
CA ASP A 33 36.45 3.75 9.26
C ASP A 33 34.98 3.81 9.68
N TYR A 34 34.61 4.80 10.49
CA TYR A 34 33.27 4.90 11.04
C TYR A 34 32.71 6.31 10.94
N LYS A 35 31.39 6.40 10.79
CA LYS A 35 30.63 7.65 10.81
C LYS A 35 29.53 7.53 11.82
N ILE A 36 29.39 8.57 12.65
CA ILE A 36 28.34 8.69 13.66
C ILE A 36 27.48 9.89 13.30
N GLY A 37 26.18 9.73 13.39
CA GLY A 37 25.23 10.80 13.09
C GLY A 37 23.79 10.33 13.17
N TYR A 38 22.89 11.30 13.30
CA TYR A 38 21.45 11.06 13.30
C TYR A 38 20.90 10.78 11.90
N SER A 39 21.60 11.19 10.84
CA SER A 39 21.24 10.87 9.47
C SER A 39 22.47 10.46 8.69
N LEU A 40 22.52 9.22 8.22
CA LEU A 40 23.68 8.65 7.55
C LEU A 40 23.25 7.72 6.41
N PRO A 41 23.97 7.73 5.28
CA PRO A 41 23.81 6.71 4.26
C PRO A 41 24.49 5.40 4.69
N PHE A 42 23.82 4.29 4.43
CA PHE A 42 24.37 2.94 4.53
C PHE A 42 23.94 2.16 3.29
N LEU A 43 24.91 1.77 2.46
CA LEU A 43 24.67 1.19 1.14
C LEU A 43 23.73 2.07 0.31
N ASP A 44 22.61 1.51 -0.15
CA ASP A 44 21.61 2.18 -0.99
C ASP A 44 20.47 2.86 -0.20
N VAL A 45 20.60 2.95 1.13
CA VAL A 45 19.58 3.46 2.06
C VAL A 45 20.10 4.65 2.86
N GLN A 46 19.32 5.71 2.94
CA GLN A 46 19.55 6.80 3.88
C GLN A 46 18.76 6.50 5.15
N LEU A 47 19.46 6.39 6.27
CA LEU A 47 18.88 6.17 7.59
C LEU A 47 18.77 7.51 8.30
N THR A 48 17.63 7.77 8.94
CA THR A 48 17.43 8.95 9.78
C THR A 48 16.78 8.54 11.10
N ASN A 49 17.41 8.91 12.21
CA ASN A 49 16.91 8.68 13.55
C ASN A 49 16.10 9.89 14.01
N ASN A 50 14.78 9.72 14.10
CA ASN A 50 13.86 10.72 14.62
C ASN A 50 13.52 10.36 16.07
N ASN A 51 14.37 10.77 17.01
CA ASN A 51 14.17 10.59 18.45
C ASN A 51 13.89 9.12 18.86
N GLY A 52 14.68 8.18 18.33
CA GLY A 52 14.55 6.75 18.60
C GLY A 52 13.75 5.98 17.55
N ILE A 53 13.08 6.67 16.63
CA ILE A 53 12.35 6.05 15.52
C ILE A 53 13.19 6.19 14.24
N LEU A 54 13.68 5.06 13.72
CA LEU A 54 14.40 5.03 12.47
C LEU A 54 13.44 5.14 11.28
N SER A 55 13.63 6.17 10.46
CA SER A 55 13.08 6.26 9.11
C SER A 55 14.14 5.95 8.06
N THR A 56 13.70 5.42 6.92
CA THR A 56 14.55 5.05 5.80
C THR A 56 14.00 5.62 4.51
N CYS A 57 14.90 5.99 3.60
CA CYS A 57 14.57 6.30 2.22
C CYS A 57 15.72 5.86 1.29
N VAL A 58 15.50 5.98 -0.02
CA VAL A 58 16.55 5.66 -1.01
C VAL A 58 17.67 6.68 -0.91
N TYR A 59 18.92 6.21 -0.76
CA TYR A 59 20.09 7.07 -0.86
C TYR A 59 20.55 7.20 -2.31
N HIS A 60 20.74 8.44 -2.76
CA HIS A 60 21.36 8.78 -4.02
C HIS A 60 22.71 9.42 -3.75
N LYS A 61 23.79 8.84 -4.29
CA LYS A 61 25.12 9.44 -4.18
C LYS A 61 25.10 10.81 -4.87
N PRO A 62 25.70 11.87 -4.30
CA PRO A 62 25.72 13.19 -4.93
C PRO A 62 26.35 13.21 -6.33
N SER A 63 27.25 12.26 -6.61
CA SER A 63 27.90 12.09 -7.91
C SER A 63 27.14 11.15 -8.86
N ALA A 64 26.03 10.54 -8.43
CA ALA A 64 25.24 9.67 -9.28
C ALA A 64 24.46 10.50 -10.29
N GLU A 65 24.80 10.34 -11.56
CA GLU A 65 23.99 10.89 -12.64
C GLU A 65 22.70 10.06 -12.78
N PRO A 66 21.57 10.70 -13.13
CA PRO A 66 20.30 10.01 -13.36
C PRO A 66 20.29 9.29 -14.72
N TYR A 67 21.37 8.60 -15.05
CA TYR A 67 21.51 7.87 -16.31
C TYR A 67 21.11 6.42 -16.13
N VAL A 68 20.21 5.96 -17.00
CA VAL A 68 19.87 4.54 -17.15
C VAL A 68 19.94 4.21 -18.64
N THR A 69 19.84 2.93 -18.97
CA THR A 69 19.77 2.49 -20.37
C THR A 69 18.71 3.30 -21.15
N PRO A 70 19.09 4.12 -22.15
CA PRO A 70 18.16 4.95 -22.90
C PRO A 70 17.12 4.10 -23.63
N PHE A 71 15.89 4.59 -23.73
CA PHE A 71 14.82 3.82 -24.38
C PHE A 71 15.05 3.62 -25.89
N THR A 72 15.88 4.48 -26.50
CA THR A 72 16.28 4.44 -27.91
C THR A 72 17.36 3.39 -28.22
N SER A 73 17.93 2.75 -27.19
CA SER A 73 18.91 1.68 -27.38
C SER A 73 18.29 0.37 -27.90
N ASP A 74 19.09 -0.46 -28.57
CA ASP A 74 18.66 -1.73 -29.16
C ASP A 74 18.59 -2.87 -28.12
N HIS A 75 17.80 -2.67 -27.07
CA HIS A 75 17.54 -3.69 -26.06
C HIS A 75 16.10 -4.22 -26.16
N PRO A 76 15.88 -5.51 -25.84
CA PRO A 76 14.53 -6.06 -25.77
C PRO A 76 13.65 -5.31 -24.77
N ARG A 77 12.36 -5.16 -25.07
CA ARG A 77 11.39 -4.42 -24.22
C ARG A 77 11.36 -4.86 -22.75
N HIS A 78 11.58 -6.15 -22.48
CA HIS A 78 11.56 -6.66 -21.12
C HIS A 78 12.69 -6.08 -20.25
N VAL A 79 13.81 -5.67 -20.83
CA VAL A 79 14.93 -5.02 -20.11
C VAL A 79 14.44 -3.70 -19.54
N PHE A 80 13.81 -2.86 -20.37
CA PHE A 80 13.23 -1.59 -19.95
C PHE A 80 12.13 -1.75 -18.89
N SER A 81 11.23 -2.73 -19.05
CA SER A 81 10.22 -3.05 -18.02
C SER A 81 10.87 -3.46 -16.69
N ASN A 82 11.95 -4.27 -16.74
CA ASN A 82 12.66 -4.73 -15.55
C ASN A 82 13.40 -3.60 -14.84
N ILE A 83 14.00 -2.66 -15.59
CA ILE A 83 14.62 -1.46 -15.02
C ILE A 83 13.59 -0.71 -14.17
N ILE A 84 12.43 -0.39 -14.76
CA ILE A 84 11.35 0.31 -14.06
C ILE A 84 10.88 -0.47 -12.83
N LYS A 85 10.64 -1.77 -12.98
CA LYS A 85 10.21 -2.63 -11.87
C LYS A 85 11.21 -2.58 -10.70
N ASN A 86 12.50 -2.74 -10.99
CA ASN A 86 13.55 -2.76 -9.97
C ASN A 86 13.64 -1.44 -9.22
N PHE A 87 13.52 -0.30 -9.91
CA PHE A 87 13.52 1.02 -9.27
C PHE A 87 12.33 1.20 -8.33
N ILE A 88 11.11 0.86 -8.76
CA ILE A 88 9.92 0.98 -7.91
C ILE A 88 9.98 0.01 -6.72
N GLU A 89 10.46 -1.21 -6.95
CA GLU A 89 10.62 -2.20 -5.88
C GLU A 89 11.63 -1.72 -4.83
N ARG A 90 12.76 -1.17 -5.27
CA ARG A 90 13.76 -0.52 -4.40
C ARG A 90 13.15 0.63 -3.60
N ALA A 91 12.45 1.54 -4.29
CA ALA A 91 11.78 2.68 -3.66
C ALA A 91 10.81 2.23 -2.56
N THR A 92 10.05 1.17 -2.84
CA THR A 92 9.06 0.59 -1.92
C THR A 92 9.72 -0.07 -0.70
N ARG A 93 10.78 -0.86 -0.92
CA ARG A 93 11.49 -1.55 0.16
C ARG A 93 12.19 -0.55 1.08
N TYR A 94 12.89 0.43 0.50
CA TYR A 94 13.77 1.33 1.26
C TYR A 94 13.05 2.51 1.88
N SER A 95 11.89 2.92 1.36
CA SER A 95 11.14 4.04 1.95
C SER A 95 10.26 3.56 3.10
N SER A 96 10.54 4.00 4.33
CA SER A 96 9.68 3.65 5.48
C SER A 96 8.38 4.44 5.51
N THR A 97 8.33 5.62 4.90
CA THR A 97 7.15 6.50 4.89
C THR A 97 6.57 6.63 3.48
N PHE A 98 5.28 6.94 3.41
CA PHE A 98 4.62 7.18 2.13
C PHE A 98 5.14 8.42 1.41
N GLU A 99 5.51 9.46 2.16
CA GLU A 99 6.12 10.67 1.61
C GLU A 99 7.46 10.38 0.93
N ALA A 100 8.36 9.65 1.60
CA ALA A 100 9.66 9.27 1.04
C ALA A 100 9.49 8.42 -0.24
N PHE A 101 8.54 7.48 -0.22
CA PHE A 101 8.22 6.69 -1.40
C PHE A 101 7.71 7.54 -2.56
N ASN A 102 6.80 8.49 -2.30
CA ASN A 102 6.27 9.36 -3.34
C ASN A 102 7.32 10.30 -3.92
N TYR A 103 8.21 10.81 -3.07
CA TYR A 103 9.36 11.59 -3.53
C TYR A 103 10.20 10.75 -4.50
N GLU A 104 10.60 9.55 -4.07
CA GLU A 104 11.42 8.66 -4.90
C GLU A 104 10.71 8.23 -6.19
N ARG A 105 9.43 7.91 -6.13
CA ARG A 105 8.60 7.57 -7.31
C ARG A 105 8.61 8.70 -8.34
N ARG A 106 8.52 9.96 -7.89
CA ARG A 106 8.61 11.13 -8.79
C ARG A 106 10.01 11.26 -9.38
N SER A 107 11.05 11.09 -8.57
CA SER A 107 12.45 11.12 -9.02
C SER A 107 12.72 10.05 -10.09
N ILE A 108 12.25 8.82 -9.87
CA ILE A 108 12.33 7.71 -10.86
C ILE A 108 11.63 8.10 -12.16
N LYS A 109 10.41 8.65 -12.08
CA LYS A 109 9.68 9.06 -13.29
C LYS A 109 10.44 10.13 -14.06
N LEU A 110 10.99 11.14 -13.39
CA LEU A 110 11.79 12.20 -14.02
C LEU A 110 13.05 11.64 -14.68
N MET A 111 13.77 10.75 -13.98
CA MET A 111 14.93 10.05 -14.52
C MET A 111 14.58 9.26 -15.78
N LEU A 112 13.50 8.47 -15.78
CA LEU A 112 13.09 7.70 -16.95
C LEU A 112 12.71 8.59 -18.14
N LEU A 113 12.00 9.69 -17.90
CA LEU A 113 11.67 10.67 -18.94
C LEU A 113 12.94 11.31 -19.53
N TYR A 114 13.93 11.61 -18.70
CA TYR A 114 15.23 12.12 -19.13
C TYR A 114 15.98 11.14 -20.04
N ASN A 115 15.79 9.84 -19.82
CA ASN A 115 16.37 8.76 -20.65
C ASN A 115 15.43 8.32 -21.79
N GLU A 116 14.54 9.21 -22.23
CA GLU A 116 13.65 9.07 -23.41
C GLU A 116 12.57 7.98 -23.31
N TYR A 117 12.23 7.51 -22.11
CA TYR A 117 11.15 6.54 -21.95
C TYR A 117 9.80 7.21 -22.24
N PRO A 118 8.93 6.63 -23.10
CA PRO A 118 7.61 7.17 -23.34
C PRO A 118 6.78 7.22 -22.05
N SER A 119 6.16 8.36 -21.75
CA SER A 119 5.36 8.50 -20.51
C SER A 119 4.27 7.45 -20.39
N THR A 120 3.65 7.04 -21.50
CA THR A 120 2.63 5.98 -21.51
C THR A 120 3.21 4.62 -21.11
N PHE A 121 4.44 4.32 -21.50
CA PHE A 121 5.14 3.10 -21.11
C PHE A 121 5.45 3.10 -19.60
N ILE A 122 5.96 4.23 -19.08
CA ILE A 122 6.25 4.39 -17.65
C ILE A 122 4.98 4.17 -16.82
N GLU A 123 3.89 4.86 -17.16
CA GLU A 123 2.63 4.74 -16.41
C GLU A 123 2.05 3.33 -16.46
N ASN A 124 2.16 2.65 -17.61
CA ASN A 124 1.71 1.26 -17.76
C ASN A 124 2.52 0.30 -16.87
N GLU A 125 3.84 0.44 -16.79
CA GLU A 125 4.68 -0.41 -15.92
C GLU A 125 4.44 -0.11 -14.44
N PHE A 126 4.26 1.16 -14.06
CA PHE A 126 3.86 1.55 -12.70
C PHE A 126 2.52 0.88 -12.34
N HIS A 127 1.55 0.98 -13.24
CA HIS A 127 0.26 0.33 -13.11
C HIS A 127 0.37 -1.17 -12.88
N LYS A 128 1.12 -1.83 -13.75
CA LYS A 128 1.32 -3.28 -13.72
C LYS A 128 1.96 -3.70 -12.41
N TYR A 129 2.93 -2.93 -11.90
CA TYR A 129 3.53 -3.17 -10.59
C TYR A 129 2.51 -3.02 -9.47
N PHE A 130 1.82 -1.89 -9.36
CA PHE A 130 0.89 -1.63 -8.25
C PHE A 130 -0.35 -2.53 -8.28
N SER A 131 -0.84 -2.91 -9.46
CA SER A 131 -1.98 -3.82 -9.61
C SER A 131 -1.78 -5.22 -9.01
N GLN A 132 -0.53 -5.60 -8.72
CA GLN A 132 -0.22 -6.85 -8.04
C GLN A 132 -0.57 -6.82 -6.55
N TYR A 133 -0.60 -5.62 -5.96
CA TYR A 133 -0.72 -5.41 -4.52
C TYR A 133 -1.99 -4.65 -4.11
N ILE A 134 -2.55 -3.86 -5.02
CA ILE A 134 -3.78 -3.09 -4.80
C ILE A 134 -4.95 -3.85 -5.46
N SER A 135 -6.12 -3.87 -4.80
CA SER A 135 -7.35 -4.42 -5.40
C SER A 135 -7.59 -3.77 -6.77
N LYS A 136 -8.06 -4.57 -7.74
CA LYS A 136 -8.25 -4.19 -9.15
C LYS A 136 -9.39 -3.18 -9.28
N SER A 137 -9.19 -1.95 -8.83
CA SER A 137 -10.04 -0.82 -9.16
C SER A 137 -9.72 -0.37 -10.59
N PRO A 138 -10.73 -0.11 -11.45
CA PRO A 138 -10.53 0.28 -12.84
C PRO A 138 -10.00 1.72 -13.00
N PHE A 139 -9.98 2.51 -11.92
CA PHE A 139 -9.50 3.89 -11.92
C PHE A 139 -8.07 3.99 -11.38
N LEU A 140 -7.11 3.41 -12.11
CA LEU A 140 -5.68 3.44 -11.81
C LEU A 140 -5.29 2.84 -10.43
N PRO A 141 -4.42 1.81 -10.32
CA PRO A 141 -3.78 1.47 -9.07
C PRO A 141 -2.73 2.55 -8.78
N LEU A 142 -3.20 3.74 -8.40
CA LEU A 142 -2.38 4.74 -7.76
C LEU A 142 -2.33 4.40 -6.28
N ILE A 143 -1.12 4.35 -5.74
CA ILE A 143 -0.93 4.51 -4.31
C ILE A 143 -1.02 6.01 -4.05
N ASP A 144 -2.22 6.46 -3.77
CA ASP A 144 -2.56 7.80 -3.33
C ASP A 144 -2.73 7.88 -1.81
N ASP A 145 -2.92 6.73 -1.17
CA ASP A 145 -3.20 6.58 0.25
C ASP A 145 -2.06 5.88 1.00
N GLU A 146 -1.77 6.40 2.18
CA GLU A 146 -0.70 5.91 3.05
C GLU A 146 -1.00 4.49 3.59
N GLN A 147 -2.26 4.16 3.87
CA GLN A 147 -2.61 2.81 4.34
C GLN A 147 -2.40 1.77 3.25
N LYS A 148 -2.82 2.08 2.01
CA LYS A 148 -2.54 1.24 0.83
C LYS A 148 -1.04 1.02 0.65
N TYR A 149 -0.23 2.07 0.82
CA TYR A 149 1.22 1.97 0.75
C TYR A 149 1.77 0.99 1.80
N PHE A 150 1.38 1.15 3.06
CA PHE A 150 1.87 0.29 4.14
C PHE A 150 1.48 -1.17 3.97
N LEU A 151 0.26 -1.44 3.50
CA LEU A 151 -0.19 -2.81 3.20
C LEU A 151 0.64 -3.44 2.08
N MET A 152 0.84 -2.74 0.97
CA MET A 152 1.71 -3.19 -0.12
C MET A 152 3.14 -3.42 0.37
N ARG A 153 3.70 -2.44 1.09
CA ARG A 153 5.08 -2.51 1.59
C ARG A 153 5.28 -3.72 2.51
N LYS A 154 4.32 -4.00 3.39
CA LYS A 154 4.36 -5.18 4.27
C LYS A 154 4.41 -6.49 3.47
N GLN A 155 3.67 -6.58 2.38
CA GLN A 155 3.70 -7.76 1.50
C GLN A 155 5.07 -7.92 0.81
N ILE A 156 5.68 -6.83 0.36
CA ILE A 156 6.96 -6.85 -0.35
C ILE A 156 8.14 -7.13 0.60
N LEU A 157 8.13 -6.56 1.81
CA LEU A 157 9.20 -6.80 2.79
C LEU A 157 9.35 -8.29 3.15
N GLY A 158 8.25 -9.05 3.14
CA GLY A 158 8.27 -10.49 3.36
C GLY A 158 8.75 -11.31 2.16
N GLN A 159 8.89 -10.71 0.98
CA GLN A 159 9.35 -11.41 -0.22
C GLN A 159 10.88 -11.38 -0.31
N PRO A 160 11.54 -12.54 -0.51
CA PRO A 160 12.97 -12.58 -0.76
C PRO A 160 13.32 -11.82 -2.04
N THR A 161 14.47 -11.16 -2.03
CA THR A 161 15.05 -10.56 -3.23
C THR A 161 15.42 -11.65 -4.24
N PRO A 162 15.52 -11.37 -5.56
CA PRO A 162 15.92 -12.37 -6.54
C PRO A 162 17.22 -13.11 -6.19
N ARG A 163 18.20 -12.41 -5.61
CA ARG A 163 19.44 -13.02 -5.12
C ARG A 163 19.19 -13.94 -3.92
N GLN A 164 18.38 -13.52 -2.96
CA GLN A 164 18.00 -14.39 -1.83
C GLN A 164 17.20 -15.60 -2.29
N THR A 165 16.30 -15.44 -3.26
CA THR A 165 15.58 -16.56 -3.88
C THR A 165 16.55 -17.51 -4.58
N GLN A 166 17.51 -17.01 -5.35
CA GLN A 166 18.53 -17.83 -6.00
C GLN A 166 19.41 -18.58 -4.99
N VAL A 167 19.83 -17.90 -3.92
CA VAL A 167 20.62 -18.53 -2.85
C VAL A 167 19.79 -19.58 -2.11
N ALA A 168 18.53 -19.28 -1.78
CA ALA A 168 17.63 -20.23 -1.13
C ALA A 168 17.33 -21.44 -2.03
N LEU A 169 17.13 -21.23 -3.33
CA LEU A 169 16.98 -22.30 -4.31
C LEU A 169 18.25 -23.12 -4.44
N SER A 170 19.42 -22.48 -4.49
CA SER A 170 20.72 -23.18 -4.58
C SER A 170 21.00 -24.00 -3.31
N ALA A 171 20.66 -23.46 -2.14
CA ALA A 171 20.75 -24.18 -0.88
C ALA A 171 19.77 -25.37 -0.83
N ALA A 172 18.51 -25.16 -1.19
CA ALA A 172 17.51 -26.23 -1.25
C ALA A 172 17.89 -27.32 -2.27
N LEU A 173 18.47 -26.96 -3.42
CA LEU A 173 18.98 -27.93 -4.40
C LEU A 173 20.19 -28.71 -3.85
N ALA A 174 21.08 -28.06 -3.11
CA ALA A 174 22.20 -28.74 -2.44
C ALA A 174 21.74 -29.67 -1.31
N ASP A 175 20.63 -29.35 -0.65
CA ASP A 175 20.00 -30.22 0.35
C ASP A 175 19.34 -31.45 -0.32
N ILE A 176 18.75 -31.28 -1.52
CA ILE A 176 18.15 -32.38 -2.32
C ILE A 176 19.21 -33.35 -2.85
N ASP A 177 20.41 -32.89 -3.23
CA ASP A 177 21.50 -33.78 -3.67
C ASP A 177 22.06 -34.69 -2.55
N ASN A 178 21.67 -34.47 -1.29
CA ASN A 178 22.14 -35.23 -0.13
C ASN A 178 21.13 -36.26 0.43
N ASP A 179 19.91 -36.35 -0.10
CA ASP A 179 18.90 -37.35 0.33
C ASP A 179 18.30 -38.12 -0.87
N PRO A 180 18.17 -39.46 -0.82
CA PRO A 180 17.62 -40.26 -1.91
C PRO A 180 16.08 -40.12 -2.01
N PRO A 181 15.49 -40.36 -3.19
CA PRO A 181 14.10 -39.99 -3.46
C PRO A 181 13.14 -41.06 -2.95
N ASP A 182 12.10 -40.64 -2.22
CA ASP A 182 10.88 -41.42 -2.09
C ASP A 182 9.69 -40.59 -2.59
N ASP A 183 8.99 -41.20 -3.55
CA ASP A 183 7.69 -40.82 -4.09
C ASP A 183 6.63 -40.78 -2.97
N ASP A 184 5.69 -39.82 -3.01
CA ASP A 184 4.29 -40.16 -3.33
C ASP A 184 3.30 -38.98 -3.30
N GLU A 185 2.18 -39.25 -3.96
CA GLU A 185 1.22 -38.34 -4.57
C GLU A 185 0.22 -37.55 -3.69
N ARG A 186 -0.17 -36.39 -4.25
CA ARG A 186 -1.52 -35.76 -4.34
C ARG A 186 -2.61 -36.14 -3.31
N GLN A 187 -3.30 -35.11 -2.77
CA GLN A 187 -4.78 -34.93 -2.91
C GLN A 187 -5.34 -33.64 -2.27
N GLN A 188 -6.35 -33.06 -2.94
CA GLN A 188 -7.40 -32.13 -2.50
C GLN A 188 -8.74 -32.72 -3.03
N PRO A 189 -9.98 -32.28 -2.69
CA PRO A 189 -10.53 -31.45 -1.57
C PRO A 189 -11.98 -31.86 -1.07
N ASN A 190 -12.59 -30.98 -0.24
CA ASN A 190 -14.05 -30.66 -0.02
C ASN A 190 -14.87 -31.42 1.09
N PRO A 191 -16.08 -30.97 1.54
CA PRO A 191 -16.68 -29.62 1.82
C PRO A 191 -17.65 -29.48 3.06
N ASP A 192 -18.02 -28.23 3.42
CA ASP A 192 -19.28 -27.67 4.04
C ASP A 192 -19.79 -28.13 5.46
N PRO A 193 -20.73 -27.44 6.21
CA PRO A 193 -21.80 -26.51 5.78
C PRO A 193 -22.27 -25.31 6.69
N LYS A 194 -22.98 -24.36 6.04
CA LYS A 194 -24.16 -23.50 6.40
C LYS A 194 -24.48 -23.04 7.85
N LYS A 195 -24.94 -21.77 7.97
CA LYS A 195 -26.12 -21.38 8.79
C LYS A 195 -26.81 -20.07 8.32
N SER A 196 -28.15 -20.10 8.33
CA SER A 196 -29.15 -19.00 8.17
C SER A 196 -29.23 -18.15 9.45
N GLU A 197 -29.72 -16.91 9.53
CA GLU A 197 -31.06 -16.29 9.30
C GLU A 197 -30.86 -14.78 9.63
N GLU A 198 -31.61 -13.76 9.18
CA GLU A 198 -32.97 -13.38 9.62
C GLU A 198 -33.39 -12.07 8.90
N LYS A 199 -34.70 -11.83 8.70
CA LYS A 199 -35.30 -10.61 8.11
C LYS A 199 -35.98 -9.77 9.19
N ASN A 200 -35.79 -8.44 9.16
CA ASN A 200 -36.73 -7.34 9.48
C ASN A 200 -35.93 -6.02 9.40
N SER A 201 -36.39 -4.82 9.04
CA SER A 201 -37.69 -4.22 8.68
C SER A 201 -37.38 -2.87 7.99
N ASN A 202 -38.26 -2.40 7.11
CA ASN A 202 -38.11 -1.24 6.22
C ASN A 202 -37.71 0.10 6.90
N ILE A 203 -36.55 0.64 6.50
CA ILE A 203 -36.40 1.97 5.86
C ILE A 203 -35.29 1.83 4.80
N ASN A 204 -35.58 1.12 3.70
CA ASN A 204 -34.59 0.91 2.64
C ASN A 204 -34.58 2.11 1.70
N GLU A 205 -33.86 3.17 2.07
CA GLU A 205 -33.35 4.08 1.05
C GLU A 205 -32.41 3.24 0.16
N LYS A 206 -32.81 3.05 -1.11
CA LYS A 206 -32.03 2.31 -2.11
C LYS A 206 -31.29 3.33 -2.93
N PHE A 207 -29.97 3.19 -3.02
CA PHE A 207 -29.16 4.04 -3.89
C PHE A 207 -29.05 3.37 -5.25
N PHE A 208 -29.59 3.99 -6.30
CA PHE A 208 -29.53 3.45 -7.65
C PHE A 208 -28.42 4.13 -8.44
N THR A 209 -27.49 3.33 -8.96
CA THR A 209 -26.46 3.81 -9.89
C THR A 209 -26.60 3.04 -11.18
N HIS A 210 -26.69 3.76 -12.29
CA HIS A 210 -26.73 3.17 -13.62
C HIS A 210 -25.46 3.55 -14.38
N TYR A 211 -24.89 2.60 -15.11
CA TYR A 211 -23.79 2.87 -16.01
C TYR A 211 -24.08 2.33 -17.41
N THR A 212 -23.48 2.97 -18.41
CA THR A 212 -23.52 2.50 -19.79
C THR A 212 -22.55 1.35 -19.93
N TYR A 213 -23.04 0.19 -20.33
CA TYR A 213 -22.18 -0.99 -20.49
C TYR A 213 -21.30 -0.84 -21.73
N GLU A 214 -19.98 -0.90 -21.53
CA GLU A 214 -19.01 -1.16 -22.59
C GLU A 214 -18.24 -2.45 -22.28
N LYS A 215 -17.83 -3.17 -23.33
CA LYS A 215 -17.06 -4.42 -23.21
C LYS A 215 -15.77 -4.26 -22.40
N ARG A 216 -15.16 -3.07 -22.42
CA ARG A 216 -13.97 -2.70 -21.63
C ARG A 216 -14.25 -2.60 -20.11
N PHE A 217 -15.50 -2.43 -19.71
CA PHE A 217 -15.92 -2.21 -18.32
C PHE A 217 -16.70 -3.40 -17.74
N LYS A 218 -16.32 -4.64 -18.10
CA LYS A 218 -17.05 -5.85 -17.65
C LYS A 218 -17.13 -5.99 -16.12
N THR A 219 -16.16 -5.44 -15.39
CA THR A 219 -16.08 -5.50 -13.92
C THR A 219 -16.75 -4.32 -13.23
N CYS A 220 -17.13 -3.27 -13.98
CA CYS A 220 -17.55 -1.98 -13.43
C CYS A 220 -18.69 -2.08 -12.42
N LYS A 221 -19.64 -3.00 -12.62
CA LYS A 221 -20.69 -3.28 -11.63
C LYS A 221 -20.10 -3.68 -10.26
N ARG A 222 -19.18 -4.64 -10.25
CA ARG A 222 -18.50 -5.11 -9.03
C ARG A 222 -17.68 -3.97 -8.42
N ASP A 223 -16.97 -3.23 -9.27
CA ASP A 223 -16.08 -2.16 -8.83
C ASP A 223 -16.86 -0.99 -8.18
N MET A 224 -18.06 -0.66 -8.70
CA MET A 224 -18.96 0.33 -8.07
C MET A 224 -19.48 -0.11 -6.70
N HIS A 225 -19.72 -1.41 -6.51
CA HIS A 225 -20.09 -1.95 -5.20
C HIS A 225 -18.94 -1.90 -4.19
N GLU A 226 -17.72 -2.20 -4.65
CA GLU A 226 -16.50 -2.14 -3.83
C GLU A 226 -16.19 -0.70 -3.40
N VAL A 227 -16.20 0.25 -4.35
CA VAL A 227 -16.01 1.69 -4.05
C VAL A 227 -17.07 2.19 -3.07
N TYR A 228 -18.33 1.81 -3.22
CA TYR A 228 -19.39 2.22 -2.30
C TYR A 228 -19.16 1.68 -0.89
N HIS A 229 -18.83 0.40 -0.78
CA HIS A 229 -18.55 -0.22 0.50
C HIS A 229 -17.37 0.46 1.20
N ASP A 230 -16.26 0.67 0.48
CA ASP A 230 -15.04 1.27 1.05
C ASP A 230 -15.22 2.75 1.39
N THR A 231 -15.91 3.52 0.55
CA THR A 231 -16.12 4.95 0.76
C THR A 231 -17.06 5.24 1.92
N PHE A 232 -18.09 4.40 2.09
CA PHE A 232 -19.15 4.64 3.06
C PHE A 232 -19.07 3.75 4.31
N LYS A 233 -18.05 2.87 4.44
CA LYS A 233 -17.88 1.89 5.53
C LYS A 233 -18.11 2.45 6.95
N ASP A 234 -17.66 3.68 7.19
CA ASP A 234 -17.73 4.35 8.51
C ASP A 234 -18.88 5.38 8.59
N THR A 235 -19.77 5.36 7.60
CA THR A 235 -20.88 6.31 7.49
C THR A 235 -22.23 5.57 7.56
N PRO A 236 -23.31 6.22 8.01
CA PRO A 236 -24.65 5.63 7.99
C PRO A 236 -25.12 5.18 6.60
N ALA A 237 -24.50 5.67 5.53
CA ALA A 237 -24.81 5.27 4.16
C ALA A 237 -24.43 3.81 3.84
N ILE A 238 -23.59 3.14 4.64
CA ILE A 238 -23.27 1.72 4.41
C ILE A 238 -24.49 0.81 4.51
N TYR A 239 -25.47 1.20 5.34
CA TYR A 239 -26.71 0.45 5.54
C TYR A 239 -27.72 0.66 4.39
N THR A 240 -27.50 1.66 3.54
CA THR A 240 -28.29 1.95 2.34
C THR A 240 -27.90 0.95 1.25
N ARG A 241 -28.88 0.22 0.71
CA ARG A 241 -28.62 -0.80 -0.32
C ARG A 241 -28.29 -0.13 -1.66
N LEU A 242 -27.04 -0.23 -2.09
CA LEU A 242 -26.61 0.12 -3.45
C LEU A 242 -27.15 -0.91 -4.46
N ILE A 243 -27.77 -0.43 -5.54
CA ILE A 243 -28.21 -1.22 -6.69
C ILE A 243 -27.53 -0.64 -7.93
N VAL A 244 -26.60 -1.42 -8.50
CA VAL A 244 -25.90 -1.04 -9.74
C VAL A 244 -26.50 -1.77 -10.94
N GLY A 245 -27.12 -1.00 -11.84
CA GLY A 245 -27.74 -1.48 -13.08
C GLY A 245 -26.97 -1.06 -14.34
N ASN A 246 -27.07 -1.83 -15.42
CA ASN A 246 -26.61 -1.43 -16.75
C ASN A 246 -27.77 -0.85 -17.56
N ARG A 247 -27.54 0.22 -18.32
CA ARG A 247 -28.54 0.76 -19.27
C ARG A 247 -28.14 0.45 -20.71
N ILE A 248 -29.05 -0.15 -21.48
CA ILE A 248 -28.92 -0.40 -22.93
C ILE A 248 -29.83 0.57 -23.73
N ARG A 249 -30.01 1.82 -23.29
CA ARG A 249 -30.91 2.78 -23.99
C ARG A 249 -30.28 4.14 -24.24
N ARG A 250 -30.34 4.56 -25.52
CA ARG A 250 -29.74 5.79 -26.08
C ARG A 250 -30.41 7.12 -25.67
N GLN A 251 -31.54 7.12 -24.95
CA GLN A 251 -32.32 8.35 -24.68
C GLN A 251 -32.29 8.86 -23.21
N ALA A 252 -31.35 8.39 -22.38
CA ALA A 252 -31.32 8.70 -20.94
C ALA A 252 -30.73 10.06 -20.53
N HIS A 253 -30.48 10.99 -21.48
CA HIS A 253 -29.92 12.33 -21.19
C HIS A 253 -30.70 13.09 -20.10
N ASN A 254 -32.02 12.93 -20.05
CA ASN A 254 -32.88 13.74 -19.18
C ASN A 254 -32.97 13.25 -17.72
N GLU A 255 -32.29 12.15 -17.39
CA GLU A 255 -32.29 11.57 -16.05
C GLU A 255 -30.95 11.74 -15.32
N LEU A 256 -30.15 12.73 -15.73
CA LEU A 256 -28.96 13.12 -14.98
C LEU A 256 -29.36 13.45 -13.53
N ILE A 257 -28.90 12.55 -12.66
CA ILE A 257 -28.80 12.59 -11.21
C ILE A 257 -29.07 14.00 -10.65
N ARG A 258 -30.13 14.13 -9.83
CA ARG A 258 -30.26 15.27 -8.91
C ARG A 258 -28.93 15.39 -8.18
N LYS A 259 -28.16 16.44 -8.48
CA LYS A 259 -26.72 16.58 -8.19
C LYS A 259 -26.32 16.51 -6.70
N ARG A 260 -27.25 16.29 -5.77
CA ARG A 260 -26.96 16.17 -4.34
C ARG A 260 -27.75 15.02 -3.73
N PRO A 261 -27.11 14.13 -2.94
CA PRO A 261 -27.82 13.19 -2.07
C PRO A 261 -28.77 13.94 -1.14
N ASN A 262 -29.83 13.26 -0.68
CA ASN A 262 -30.76 13.83 0.29
C ASN A 262 -29.98 14.26 1.55
N GLN A 263 -30.14 15.51 1.98
CA GLN A 263 -29.34 16.11 3.06
C GLN A 263 -29.55 15.38 4.41
N ALA A 264 -30.69 14.71 4.56
CA ALA A 264 -31.00 13.87 5.72
C ALA A 264 -30.03 12.68 5.90
N LEU A 265 -29.43 12.18 4.82
CA LEU A 265 -28.43 11.10 4.85
C LEU A 265 -27.05 11.55 5.35
N LEU A 266 -26.80 12.85 5.38
CA LEU A 266 -25.50 13.45 5.70
C LEU A 266 -25.46 14.05 7.11
N GLN A 267 -26.57 14.05 7.85
CA GLN A 267 -26.65 14.60 9.20
C GLN A 267 -26.60 13.49 10.25
N ASN A 268 -25.57 13.52 11.10
CA ASN A 268 -25.50 12.68 12.30
C ASN A 268 -26.60 13.11 13.28
N LYS A 269 -27.72 12.39 13.31
CA LYS A 269 -28.69 12.54 14.39
C LYS A 269 -28.06 12.04 15.70
N LYS A 270 -27.79 12.96 16.62
CA LYS A 270 -27.48 12.62 18.02
C LYS A 270 -28.65 11.81 18.58
N ILE A 271 -28.38 10.58 18.99
CA ILE A 271 -29.31 9.75 19.76
C ILE A 271 -29.50 10.46 21.11
N PRO A 272 -30.72 10.79 21.56
CA PRO A 272 -30.92 11.36 22.87
C PRO A 272 -30.57 10.32 23.93
N LYS A 273 -29.70 10.68 24.87
CA LYS A 273 -29.41 9.88 26.07
C LYS A 273 -30.68 9.80 26.90
N SER A 274 -31.20 8.60 27.13
CA SER A 274 -32.15 8.33 28.19
C SER A 274 -31.39 8.25 29.52
N GLU A 275 -31.56 9.25 30.38
CA GLU A 275 -31.19 9.19 31.80
C GLU A 275 -32.39 8.76 32.67
N PRO A 276 -32.13 8.22 33.88
CA PRO A 276 -33.00 7.24 34.52
C PRO A 276 -34.12 7.83 35.40
N ASN A 277 -35.10 6.96 35.66
CA ASN A 277 -36.34 7.15 36.42
C ASN A 277 -36.23 7.91 37.76
N SER A 278 -37.25 8.74 38.05
CA SER A 278 -37.75 8.92 39.43
C SER A 278 -39.23 9.32 39.49
N CYS A 279 -40.02 8.45 40.13
CA CYS A 279 -41.08 8.71 41.10
C CYS A 279 -41.91 10.03 41.08
N THR A 280 -43.21 9.81 40.88
CA THR A 280 -44.36 10.23 41.73
C THR A 280 -44.86 11.67 41.82
N THR A 281 -46.20 11.71 41.92
CA THR A 281 -47.15 12.68 42.50
C THR A 281 -47.72 13.81 41.65
N ASN A 282 -49.05 13.69 41.46
CA ASN A 282 -50.09 14.70 41.22
C ASN A 282 -49.85 16.03 41.96
N ASP A 283 -50.16 17.17 41.34
CA ASP A 283 -51.43 17.88 41.58
C ASP A 283 -51.54 19.23 40.84
N LEU A 284 -52.74 19.45 40.30
CA LEU A 284 -53.58 20.66 40.22
C LEU A 284 -52.99 22.09 40.06
N SER A 285 -53.58 22.76 39.05
CA SER A 285 -54.01 24.19 38.99
C SER A 285 -52.96 25.31 38.94
N HIS A 286 -52.93 26.07 37.85
CA HIS A 286 -53.64 27.36 37.77
C HIS A 286 -53.63 27.98 36.36
N SER A 287 -54.64 28.81 36.16
CA SER A 287 -55.23 29.41 34.97
C SER A 287 -54.45 30.54 34.29
N PHE A 288 -54.72 30.64 32.99
CA PHE A 288 -54.67 31.80 32.09
C PHE A 288 -54.97 33.17 32.71
N THR A 289 -54.19 34.17 32.30
CA THR A 289 -54.62 35.26 31.39
C THR A 289 -53.41 35.75 30.60
#